data_AF-A0A0G0R271-F1
#
_entry.id   AF-A0A0G0R271-F1
#
_cell.length_a   1.000
_cell.length_b   1.000
_cell.length_c   1.000
_cell.angle_alpha   90.00
_cell.angle_beta   90.00
_cell.angle_gamma   90.00
#
_symmetry.space_group_name_H-M   'P 1'
#
loop_
_entity.id
_entity.type
_entity.pdbx_description
1 polymer ?
#
loop_
_entity_poly.entity_id
_entity_poly.type
_entity_poly.pdbx_seq_one_letter_code
_entity_poly.pdbx_strand_id
1 'polypeptide(L)'
;MRIFFRLSSVFQITALAVLFLVVFWSQTGYNHFFKDRRLHYPAQVFLAPATLVESSSFGFRNFLADVFWIQSVQYLIIEGLLKNSFMFQYLDIVTTLDPRFEYPYLFANLILPRKGSIDEARFLTDRGIEAIPSSWQIPFYLGVQYKVFSKDYEQALKYMNIAASKPGKPDYVDSLIASYTLRSGDQTSARELFDAIYKTTTNEFIKQSAKAWIQEIDHIGLIQSLVFGYKRLYGVYPQTIDDLITRKLIGKIPDDIKSFRFIINQETGMLIIE
;
A
#
# COMPACT_ATOMS: atom_id res chain seq x y z
N MET A 1 57.28 -3.49 25.27
CA MET A 1 57.49 -2.02 25.25
C MET A 1 56.64 -1.44 24.12
N ARG A 2 55.45 -0.90 24.43
CA ARG A 2 54.53 -0.31 23.43
C ARG A 2 54.85 1.18 23.29
N ILE A 3 55.46 1.57 22.18
CA ILE A 3 55.76 2.97 21.87
C ILE A 3 54.49 3.61 21.31
N PHE A 4 53.79 4.39 22.13
CA PHE A 4 52.73 5.28 21.66
C PHE A 4 53.38 6.55 21.08
N PHE A 5 53.43 6.66 19.76
CA PHE A 5 53.74 7.93 19.10
C PHE A 5 52.60 8.92 19.36
N ARG A 6 52.76 9.82 20.34
CA ARG A 6 51.91 11.02 20.46
C ARG A 6 52.28 11.99 19.34
N LEU A 7 51.48 12.00 18.27
CA LEU A 7 51.55 13.05 17.25
C LEU A 7 51.32 14.41 17.92
N SER A 8 52.09 15.43 17.53
CA SER A 8 51.91 16.78 18.08
C SER A 8 50.52 17.31 17.73
N SER A 9 49.90 18.06 18.64
CA SER A 9 48.57 18.64 18.40
C SER A 9 48.54 19.52 17.15
N VAL A 10 49.67 20.13 16.80
CA VAL A 10 49.85 20.90 15.56
C VAL A 10 49.76 20.00 14.32
N PHE A 11 50.36 18.81 14.35
CA PHE A 11 50.24 17.85 13.24
C PHE A 11 48.81 17.33 13.09
N GLN A 12 48.10 17.09 14.20
CA GLN A 12 46.71 16.63 14.14
C GLN A 12 45.77 17.70 13.58
N ILE A 13 45.94 18.96 14.00
CA ILE A 13 45.14 20.10 13.51
C ILE A 13 45.39 20.33 12.02
N THR A 14 46.65 20.28 11.59
CA THR A 14 47.00 20.45 10.17
C THR A 14 46.47 19.30 9.31
N ALA A 15 46.58 18.04 9.77
CA ALA A 15 46.01 16.89 9.07
C ALA A 15 44.48 16.99 8.94
N LEU A 16 43.77 17.42 10.00
CA LEU A 16 42.32 17.63 9.96
C LEU A 16 41.93 18.78 9.04
N ALA A 17 42.69 19.88 9.01
CA ALA A 17 42.44 20.99 8.10
C ALA A 17 42.62 20.57 6.63
N VAL A 18 43.66 19.79 6.33
CA VAL A 18 43.88 19.23 4.99
C VAL A 18 42.76 18.26 4.61
N LEU A 19 42.35 17.37 5.50
CA LEU A 19 41.23 16.46 5.27
C LEU A 19 39.93 17.24 4.99
N PHE A 20 39.65 18.28 5.78
CA PHE A 20 38.49 19.14 5.58
C PHE A 20 38.54 19.84 4.23
N LEU A 21 39.70 20.36 3.82
CA LEU A 21 39.87 20.99 2.51
C LEU A 21 39.69 19.98 1.37
N VAL A 22 40.21 18.76 1.49
CA VAL A 22 40.01 17.70 0.49
C VAL A 22 38.54 17.31 0.39
N VAL A 23 37.85 17.13 1.52
CA VAL A 23 36.41 16.82 1.55
C VAL A 23 35.60 17.98 0.97
N PHE A 24 35.92 19.22 1.34
CA PHE A 24 35.24 20.42 0.86
C PHE A 24 35.46 20.62 -0.64
N TRP A 25 36.68 20.38 -1.15
CA TRP A 25 37.00 20.48 -2.57
C TRP A 25 36.36 19.33 -3.37
N SER A 26 36.34 18.11 -2.83
CA SER A 26 35.60 16.98 -3.39
C SER A 26 34.10 17.27 -3.45
N GLN A 27 33.52 17.88 -2.40
CA GLN A 27 32.10 18.18 -2.33
C GLN A 27 31.71 19.35 -3.24
N THR A 28 32.53 20.39 -3.33
CA THR A 28 32.30 21.50 -4.25
C THR A 28 32.54 21.08 -5.69
N GLY A 29 33.55 20.24 -5.96
CA GLY A 29 33.77 19.60 -7.26
C GLY A 29 32.61 18.71 -7.68
N TYR A 30 32.13 17.83 -6.79
CA TYR A 30 30.94 17.02 -7.01
C TYR A 30 29.72 17.89 -7.30
N ASN A 31 29.46 18.90 -6.46
CA ASN A 31 28.36 19.82 -6.69
C ASN A 31 28.53 20.57 -8.02
N HIS A 32 29.71 21.03 -8.41
CA HIS A 32 29.87 21.77 -9.67
C HIS A 32 29.77 20.87 -10.90
N PHE A 33 30.26 19.62 -10.82
CA PHE A 33 30.16 18.63 -11.90
C PHE A 33 28.74 18.06 -12.08
N PHE A 34 27.97 17.92 -10.98
CA PHE A 34 26.68 17.22 -10.99
C PHE A 34 25.45 18.13 -10.80
N LYS A 35 25.60 19.43 -10.51
CA LYS A 35 24.46 20.36 -10.29
C LYS A 35 23.67 20.71 -11.55
N ASP A 36 24.31 20.72 -12.73
CA ASP A 36 23.64 21.05 -14.01
C ASP A 36 23.38 19.84 -14.91
N ARG A 37 23.85 18.64 -14.53
CA ARG A 37 23.39 17.41 -15.17
C ARG A 37 22.10 16.99 -14.49
N ARG A 38 20.95 17.44 -15.01
CA ARG A 38 19.77 16.54 -15.01
C ARG A 38 20.30 15.23 -15.54
N LEU A 39 20.35 14.18 -14.71
CA LEU A 39 20.83 12.86 -15.08
C LEU A 39 19.98 12.39 -16.27
N HIS A 40 20.37 12.76 -17.49
CA HIS A 40 19.86 12.16 -18.70
C HIS A 40 20.61 10.84 -18.76
N TYR A 41 20.11 9.85 -18.01
CA TYR A 41 20.36 8.48 -18.41
C TYR A 41 19.81 8.38 -19.83
N PRO A 42 20.57 7.84 -20.79
CA PRO A 42 20.00 7.58 -22.11
C PRO A 42 18.74 6.76 -21.86
N ALA A 43 17.59 7.26 -22.34
CA ALA A 43 16.30 6.58 -22.21
C ALA A 43 16.56 5.11 -22.54
N GLN A 44 16.45 4.24 -21.53
CA GLN A 44 16.83 2.85 -21.72
C GLN A 44 15.97 2.29 -22.82
N VAL A 45 16.58 1.93 -23.94
CA VAL A 45 15.85 1.44 -25.11
C VAL A 45 15.52 -0.04 -24.94
N PHE A 46 16.27 -0.74 -24.06
CA PHE A 46 16.17 -2.18 -23.89
C PHE A 46 16.68 -2.63 -22.51
N LEU A 47 15.94 -3.55 -21.89
CA LEU A 47 16.39 -4.39 -20.79
C LEU A 47 16.25 -5.86 -21.21
N ALA A 48 17.27 -6.66 -20.93
CA ALA A 48 17.22 -8.10 -21.18
C ALA A 48 16.12 -8.76 -20.32
N PRO A 49 15.41 -9.78 -20.83
CA PRO A 49 14.45 -10.55 -20.04
C PRO A 49 15.09 -11.18 -18.80
N ALA A 50 14.33 -11.31 -17.72
CA ALA A 50 14.81 -11.84 -16.44
C ALA A 50 15.51 -13.21 -16.56
N THR A 51 14.96 -14.10 -17.37
CA THR A 51 15.51 -15.44 -17.63
C THR A 51 16.90 -15.41 -18.29
N LEU A 52 17.14 -14.43 -19.17
CA LEU A 52 18.44 -14.28 -19.85
C LEU A 52 19.49 -13.72 -18.88
N VAL A 53 19.10 -12.77 -18.04
CA VAL A 53 19.97 -12.21 -16.99
C VAL A 53 20.34 -13.28 -15.97
N GLU A 54 19.37 -14.09 -15.53
CA GLU A 54 19.58 -15.21 -14.63
C GLU A 54 20.57 -16.24 -15.20
N SER A 55 20.37 -16.66 -16.46
CA SER A 55 21.24 -17.63 -17.14
C SER A 55 22.67 -17.11 -17.32
N SER A 56 22.82 -15.79 -17.46
CA SER A 56 24.12 -15.11 -17.66
C SER A 56 24.75 -14.64 -16.35
N SER A 57 24.19 -15.01 -15.19
CA SER A 57 24.67 -14.53 -13.88
C SER A 57 25.96 -15.21 -13.40
N PHE A 58 26.31 -16.37 -13.98
CA PHE A 58 27.50 -17.18 -13.61
C PHE A 58 27.68 -17.39 -12.09
N GLY A 59 26.57 -17.51 -11.35
CA GLY A 59 26.57 -17.72 -9.89
C GLY A 59 26.45 -16.43 -9.05
N PHE A 60 26.48 -15.25 -9.65
CA PHE A 60 26.41 -13.96 -8.95
C PHE A 60 24.98 -13.37 -8.92
N ARG A 61 23.96 -14.22 -8.81
CA ARG A 61 22.54 -13.81 -8.90
C ARG A 61 22.18 -12.69 -7.93
N ASN A 62 22.49 -12.85 -6.64
CA ASN A 62 22.12 -11.87 -5.61
C ASN A 62 22.84 -10.53 -5.81
N PHE A 63 24.13 -10.56 -6.16
CA PHE A 63 24.86 -9.34 -6.50
C PHE A 63 24.25 -8.62 -7.70
N LEU A 64 23.88 -9.35 -8.75
CA LEU A 64 23.17 -8.75 -9.88
C LEU A 64 21.78 -8.23 -9.47
N ALA A 65 21.06 -8.94 -8.61
CA ALA A 65 19.79 -8.47 -8.06
C ALA A 65 19.96 -7.12 -7.35
N ASP A 66 21.00 -6.97 -6.52
CA ASP A 66 21.32 -5.70 -5.84
C ASP A 66 21.63 -4.58 -6.84
N VAL A 67 22.39 -4.87 -7.90
CA VAL A 67 22.69 -3.90 -8.96
C VAL A 67 21.41 -3.45 -9.68
N PHE A 68 20.58 -4.38 -10.12
CA PHE A 68 19.31 -4.08 -10.80
C PHE A 68 18.32 -3.38 -9.85
N TRP A 69 18.34 -3.69 -8.56
CA TRP A 69 17.53 -3.01 -7.56
C TRP A 69 17.92 -1.54 -7.45
N ILE A 70 19.21 -1.23 -7.28
CA ILE A 70 19.71 0.14 -7.22
C ILE A 70 19.37 0.89 -8.52
N GLN A 71 19.55 0.25 -9.68
CA GLN A 71 19.18 0.83 -10.97
C GLN A 71 17.68 1.12 -11.06
N SER A 72 16.82 0.24 -10.55
CA SER A 72 15.36 0.45 -10.56
C SER A 72 14.94 1.68 -9.75
N VAL A 73 15.58 1.91 -8.58
CA VAL A 73 15.31 3.07 -7.73
C VAL A 73 15.79 4.36 -8.40
N GLN A 74 16.98 4.35 -9.00
CA GLN A 74 17.50 5.50 -9.75
C GLN A 74 16.64 5.80 -10.98
N TYR A 75 16.24 4.77 -11.71
CA TYR A 75 15.39 4.88 -12.88
C TYR A 75 14.05 5.53 -12.52
N LEU A 76 13.42 5.12 -11.42
CA LEU A 76 12.20 5.77 -10.93
C LEU A 76 12.40 7.27 -10.65
N ILE A 77 13.52 7.64 -10.03
CA ILE A 77 13.81 9.04 -9.68
C ILE A 77 14.01 9.90 -10.94
N ILE A 78 14.66 9.34 -11.96
CA ILE A 78 15.03 10.05 -13.18
C ILE A 78 13.86 10.12 -14.17
N GLU A 79 13.25 8.98 -14.48
CA GLU A 79 12.21 8.86 -15.52
C GLU A 79 10.80 9.01 -14.95
N GLY A 80 10.61 8.81 -13.65
CA GLY A 80 9.31 8.83 -13.01
C GLY A 80 8.43 7.62 -13.37
N LEU A 81 7.14 7.74 -13.09
CA LEU A 81 6.12 6.70 -13.34
C LEU A 81 5.44 6.90 -14.69
N LEU A 82 6.22 6.93 -15.77
CA LEU A 82 5.66 7.00 -17.12
C LEU A 82 4.93 5.70 -17.48
N LYS A 83 3.89 5.81 -18.32
CA LYS A 83 3.10 4.65 -18.78
C LYS A 83 3.92 3.59 -19.52
N ASN A 84 5.02 3.98 -20.17
CA ASN A 84 5.92 3.06 -20.88
C ASN A 84 7.23 2.80 -20.11
N SER A 85 7.22 2.99 -18.79
CA SER A 85 8.42 2.81 -17.97
C SER A 85 8.85 1.35 -17.87
N PHE A 86 10.15 1.14 -17.71
CA PHE A 86 10.76 -0.18 -17.55
C PHE A 86 10.68 -0.75 -16.12
N MET A 87 9.87 -0.15 -15.24
CA MET A 87 9.83 -0.52 -13.82
C MET A 87 9.43 -1.98 -13.60
N PHE A 88 8.47 -2.49 -14.36
CA PHE A 88 8.09 -3.90 -14.25
C PHE A 88 9.25 -4.83 -14.59
N GLN A 89 9.95 -4.56 -15.69
CA GLN A 89 11.08 -5.35 -16.18
C GLN A 89 12.22 -5.35 -15.16
N TYR A 90 12.53 -4.20 -14.56
CA TYR A 90 13.51 -4.12 -13.49
C TYR A 90 13.14 -5.02 -12.32
N LEU A 91 11.92 -4.91 -11.82
CA LEU A 91 11.47 -5.67 -10.64
C LEU A 91 11.31 -7.15 -10.97
N ASP A 92 10.94 -7.50 -12.20
CA ASP A 92 10.91 -8.88 -12.69
C ASP A 92 12.31 -9.50 -12.71
N ILE A 93 13.32 -8.77 -13.18
CA ILE A 93 14.74 -9.20 -13.12
C ILE A 93 15.17 -9.42 -11.66
N VAL A 94 14.96 -8.43 -10.80
CA VAL A 94 15.41 -8.51 -9.39
C VAL A 94 14.75 -9.69 -8.67
N THR A 95 13.43 -9.83 -8.79
CA THR A 95 12.67 -10.92 -8.11
C THR A 95 12.91 -12.29 -8.73
N THR A 96 13.37 -12.37 -9.98
CA THR A 96 13.84 -13.63 -10.57
C THR A 96 15.23 -13.99 -10.06
N LEU A 97 16.14 -13.01 -9.96
CA LEU A 97 17.51 -13.24 -9.52
C LEU A 97 17.60 -13.59 -8.03
N ASP A 98 16.90 -12.84 -7.18
CA ASP A 98 16.78 -13.09 -5.74
C ASP A 98 15.30 -13.11 -5.31
N PRO A 99 14.62 -14.28 -5.39
CA PRO A 99 13.20 -14.39 -5.04
C PRO A 99 12.89 -14.11 -3.56
N ARG A 100 13.89 -14.20 -2.68
CA ARG A 100 13.73 -13.99 -1.23
C ARG A 100 13.92 -12.52 -0.83
N PHE A 101 14.32 -11.67 -1.76
CA PHE A 101 14.39 -10.24 -1.54
C PHE A 101 12.98 -9.63 -1.53
N GLU A 102 12.48 -9.33 -0.34
CA GLU A 102 11.09 -8.90 -0.13
C GLU A 102 10.77 -7.51 -0.69
N TYR A 103 11.71 -6.57 -0.54
CA TYR A 103 11.48 -5.15 -0.85
C TYR A 103 11.04 -4.88 -2.30
N PRO A 104 11.60 -5.51 -3.35
CA PRO A 104 11.11 -5.38 -4.72
C PRO A 104 9.62 -5.68 -4.89
N TYR A 105 9.06 -6.68 -4.20
CA TYR A 105 7.63 -7.00 -4.25
C TYR A 105 6.77 -5.91 -3.60
N LEU A 106 7.18 -5.46 -2.40
CA LEU A 106 6.50 -4.36 -1.70
C LEU A 106 6.54 -3.08 -2.52
N PHE A 107 7.68 -2.82 -3.16
CA PHE A 107 7.88 -1.67 -4.02
C PHE A 107 7.04 -1.76 -5.30
N ALA A 108 6.96 -2.94 -5.94
CA ALA A 108 6.07 -3.20 -7.07
C ALA A 108 4.62 -2.83 -6.75
N ASN A 109 4.12 -3.26 -5.58
CA ASN A 109 2.77 -2.92 -5.11
C ASN A 109 2.57 -1.42 -4.93
N LEU A 110 3.60 -0.69 -4.51
CA LEU A 110 3.48 0.76 -4.33
C LEU A 110 3.48 1.53 -5.67
N ILE A 111 4.23 1.07 -6.67
CA ILE A 111 4.54 1.88 -7.86
C ILE A 111 3.74 1.49 -9.11
N LEU A 112 3.51 0.19 -9.36
CA LEU A 112 2.96 -0.27 -10.63
C LEU A 112 1.47 0.07 -10.77
N PRO A 113 0.63 0.02 -9.71
CA PRO A 113 -0.76 0.46 -9.82
C PRO A 113 -0.89 1.95 -10.12
N ARG A 114 0.03 2.80 -9.62
CA ARG A 114 0.07 4.25 -9.93
C ARG A 114 0.31 4.54 -11.41
N LYS A 115 0.98 3.62 -12.11
CA LYS A 115 1.21 3.68 -13.56
C LYS A 115 0.00 3.19 -14.37
N GLY A 116 -0.99 2.59 -13.72
CA GLY A 116 -2.14 1.94 -14.34
C GLY A 116 -1.97 0.45 -14.60
N SER A 117 -0.96 -0.19 -13.99
CA SER A 117 -0.65 -1.61 -14.20
C SER A 117 -0.84 -2.45 -12.93
N ILE A 118 -2.08 -2.58 -12.44
CA ILE A 118 -2.34 -3.44 -11.27
C ILE A 118 -2.07 -4.93 -11.54
N ASP A 119 -2.18 -5.36 -12.81
CA ASP A 119 -1.88 -6.72 -13.22
C ASP A 119 -0.38 -7.06 -13.12
N GLU A 120 0.49 -6.10 -13.44
CA GLU A 120 1.95 -6.25 -13.27
C GLU A 120 2.31 -6.37 -11.77
N ALA A 121 1.64 -5.58 -10.91
CA ALA A 121 1.79 -5.69 -9.45
C ALA A 121 1.30 -7.04 -8.92
N ARG A 122 0.16 -7.52 -9.44
CA ARG A 122 -0.38 -8.85 -9.10
C ARG A 122 0.61 -9.95 -9.48
N PHE A 123 1.13 -9.93 -10.70
CA PHE A 123 2.06 -10.94 -11.17
C PHE A 123 3.29 -11.08 -10.25
N LEU A 124 3.89 -9.95 -9.85
CA LEU A 124 5.02 -9.97 -8.92
C LEU A 124 4.58 -10.36 -7.49
N THR A 125 3.40 -9.93 -7.03
CA THR A 125 2.86 -10.31 -5.72
C THR A 125 2.61 -11.81 -5.61
N ASP A 126 2.01 -12.44 -6.62
CA ASP A 126 1.74 -13.88 -6.62
C ASP A 126 3.06 -14.66 -6.51
N ARG A 127 4.09 -14.26 -7.28
CA ARG A 127 5.46 -14.78 -7.13
C ARG A 127 6.02 -14.57 -5.72
N GLY A 128 5.83 -13.38 -5.16
CA GLY A 128 6.32 -13.04 -3.82
C GLY A 128 5.65 -13.85 -2.71
N ILE A 129 4.36 -14.15 -2.83
CA ILE A 129 3.62 -15.01 -1.90
C ILE A 129 4.19 -16.45 -1.92
N GLU A 130 4.56 -16.95 -3.10
CA GLU A 130 5.18 -18.27 -3.25
C GLU A 130 6.63 -18.29 -2.70
N ALA A 131 7.42 -17.27 -3.04
CA ALA A 131 8.84 -17.20 -2.65
C ALA A 131 9.03 -16.86 -1.15
N ILE A 132 8.11 -16.10 -0.57
CA ILE A 132 8.16 -15.66 0.83
C ILE A 132 6.82 -15.94 1.54
N PRO A 133 6.48 -17.22 1.81
CA PRO A 133 5.16 -17.60 2.34
C PRO A 133 4.83 -17.00 3.71
N SER A 134 5.84 -16.55 4.46
CA SER A 134 5.71 -15.89 5.76
C SER A 134 5.39 -14.40 5.68
N SER A 135 5.57 -13.76 4.52
CA SER A 135 5.30 -12.33 4.37
C SER A 135 3.79 -12.08 4.33
N TRP A 136 3.30 -11.39 5.37
CA TRP A 136 1.96 -10.81 5.36
C TRP A 136 1.90 -9.53 4.53
N GLN A 137 3.02 -8.81 4.41
CA GLN A 137 3.09 -7.47 3.80
C GLN A 137 2.85 -7.50 2.30
N ILE A 138 3.44 -8.48 1.60
CA ILE A 138 3.30 -8.62 0.14
C ILE A 138 1.82 -8.68 -0.28
N PRO A 139 1.00 -9.65 0.18
CA PRO A 139 -0.42 -9.69 -0.18
C PRO A 139 -1.19 -8.49 0.40
N PHE A 140 -0.86 -8.05 1.63
CA PHE A 140 -1.54 -6.92 2.26
C PHE A 140 -1.48 -5.65 1.40
N TYR A 141 -0.29 -5.26 0.95
CA TYR A 141 -0.15 -4.01 0.19
C TYR A 141 -0.86 -4.09 -1.15
N LEU A 142 -0.83 -5.22 -1.87
CA LEU A 142 -1.61 -5.36 -3.10
C LEU A 142 -3.12 -5.24 -2.83
N GLY A 143 -3.62 -5.86 -1.76
CA GLY A 143 -5.01 -5.73 -1.34
C GLY A 143 -5.41 -4.26 -1.12
N VAL A 144 -4.54 -3.45 -0.51
CA VAL A 144 -4.76 -2.00 -0.36
C VAL A 144 -4.86 -1.32 -1.73
N GLN A 145 -4.01 -1.70 -2.69
CA GLN A 145 -4.01 -1.07 -4.01
C GLN A 145 -5.28 -1.35 -4.81
N TYR A 146 -5.84 -2.56 -4.73
CA TYR A 146 -7.13 -2.87 -5.36
C TYR A 146 -8.24 -1.94 -4.87
N LYS A 147 -8.28 -1.69 -3.56
CA LYS A 147 -9.21 -0.71 -2.97
C LYS A 147 -8.90 0.72 -3.43
N VAL A 148 -7.64 1.13 -3.47
CA VAL A 148 -7.24 2.52 -3.75
C VAL A 148 -7.44 2.88 -5.22
N PHE A 149 -7.06 2.01 -6.15
CA PHE A 149 -7.04 2.31 -7.59
C PHE A 149 -8.28 1.83 -8.33
N SER A 150 -8.92 0.75 -7.88
CA SER A 150 -10.02 0.12 -8.60
C SER A 150 -11.33 0.07 -7.81
N LYS A 151 -11.31 0.43 -6.51
CA LYS A 151 -12.41 0.14 -5.56
C LYS A 151 -12.90 -1.32 -5.64
N ASP A 152 -12.01 -2.22 -6.04
CA ASP A 152 -12.31 -3.63 -6.23
C ASP A 152 -12.17 -4.32 -4.88
N TYR A 153 -13.25 -4.29 -4.09
CA TYR A 153 -13.26 -4.86 -2.76
C TYR A 153 -13.16 -6.39 -2.78
N GLU A 154 -13.61 -7.05 -3.84
CA GLU A 154 -13.50 -8.51 -3.99
C GLU A 154 -12.02 -8.93 -4.05
N GLN A 155 -11.26 -8.32 -4.96
CA GLN A 155 -9.83 -8.59 -5.07
C GLN A 155 -9.05 -8.06 -3.87
N ALA A 156 -9.44 -6.92 -3.31
CA ALA A 156 -8.83 -6.41 -2.09
C ALA A 156 -8.96 -7.43 -0.94
N LEU A 157 -10.16 -7.95 -0.71
CA LEU A 157 -10.43 -8.94 0.34
C LEU A 157 -9.72 -10.27 0.07
N LYS A 158 -9.62 -10.71 -1.19
CA LYS A 158 -8.85 -11.90 -1.57
C LYS A 158 -7.42 -11.84 -1.05
N TYR A 159 -6.66 -10.79 -1.38
CA TYR A 159 -5.27 -10.67 -0.93
C TYR A 159 -5.16 -10.33 0.56
N MET A 160 -6.08 -9.54 1.10
CA MET A 160 -6.10 -9.26 2.54
C MET A 160 -6.31 -10.52 3.37
N ASN A 161 -7.16 -11.45 2.92
CA ASN A 161 -7.35 -12.73 3.60
C ASN A 161 -6.09 -13.62 3.52
N ILE A 162 -5.35 -13.57 2.41
CA ILE A 162 -4.02 -14.21 2.34
C ILE A 162 -3.11 -13.61 3.41
N ALA A 163 -3.03 -12.28 3.52
CA ALA A 163 -2.25 -11.60 4.56
C ALA A 163 -2.70 -11.96 5.98
N ALA A 164 -4.02 -12.07 6.20
CA ALA A 164 -4.61 -12.43 7.48
C ALA A 164 -4.20 -13.82 7.97
N SER A 165 -3.94 -14.75 7.04
CA SER A 165 -3.49 -16.11 7.36
C SER A 165 -2.01 -16.21 7.73
N LYS A 166 -1.22 -15.13 7.58
CA LYS A 166 0.23 -15.15 7.76
C LYS A 166 0.65 -14.82 9.20
N PRO A 167 1.74 -15.43 9.69
CA PRO A 167 2.28 -15.11 11.01
C PRO A 167 2.81 -13.67 11.07
N GLY A 168 2.76 -13.06 12.25
CA GLY A 168 3.35 -11.74 12.49
C GLY A 168 2.59 -10.56 11.87
N LYS A 169 1.40 -10.78 11.30
CA LYS A 169 0.53 -9.68 10.87
C LYS A 169 0.15 -8.79 12.07
N PRO A 170 0.12 -7.47 11.91
CA PRO A 170 -0.41 -6.57 12.93
C PRO A 170 -1.93 -6.74 13.13
N ASP A 171 -2.39 -6.51 14.35
CA ASP A 171 -3.81 -6.60 14.73
C ASP A 171 -4.74 -5.72 13.89
N TYR A 172 -4.25 -4.56 13.41
CA TYR A 172 -5.07 -3.63 12.61
C TYR A 172 -5.51 -4.21 11.27
N VAL A 173 -4.84 -5.26 10.78
CA VAL A 173 -5.16 -5.91 9.49
C VAL A 173 -6.60 -6.45 9.52
N ASP A 174 -7.05 -7.00 10.65
CA ASP A 174 -8.41 -7.55 10.77
C ASP A 174 -9.46 -6.43 10.75
N SER A 175 -9.18 -5.30 11.40
CA SER A 175 -10.04 -4.12 11.35
C SER A 175 -10.15 -3.57 9.93
N LEU A 176 -9.07 -3.62 9.15
CA LEU A 176 -9.09 -3.17 7.77
C LEU A 176 -9.93 -4.12 6.90
N ILE A 177 -9.80 -5.44 7.08
CA ILE A 177 -10.65 -6.45 6.41
C ILE A 177 -12.12 -6.19 6.70
N ALA A 178 -12.49 -6.06 7.98
CA ALA A 178 -13.87 -5.77 8.39
C ALA A 178 -14.41 -4.49 7.73
N SER A 179 -13.58 -3.44 7.63
CA SER A 179 -13.97 -2.20 6.94
C SER A 179 -14.15 -2.39 5.43
N TYR A 180 -13.38 -3.26 4.78
CA TYR A 180 -13.51 -3.55 3.35
C TYR A 180 -14.73 -4.42 3.09
N THR A 181 -15.03 -5.37 3.97
CA THR A 181 -16.27 -6.17 3.95
C THR A 181 -17.51 -5.29 4.08
N LEU A 182 -17.48 -4.27 4.95
CA LEU A 182 -18.59 -3.32 5.03
C LEU A 182 -18.78 -2.57 3.70
N ARG A 183 -17.67 -2.10 3.12
CA ARG A 183 -17.69 -1.33 1.87
C ARG A 183 -18.00 -2.17 0.63
N SER A 184 -17.81 -3.49 0.68
CA SER A 184 -18.32 -4.40 -0.36
C SER A 184 -19.84 -4.63 -0.25
N GLY A 185 -20.50 -4.07 0.76
CA GLY A 185 -21.93 -4.18 0.98
C GLY A 185 -22.34 -5.32 1.93
N ASP A 186 -21.38 -6.09 2.46
CA ASP A 186 -21.67 -7.18 3.40
C ASP A 186 -21.64 -6.66 4.84
N GLN A 187 -22.68 -5.92 5.20
CA GLN A 187 -22.85 -5.32 6.52
C GLN A 187 -22.88 -6.37 7.64
N THR A 188 -23.48 -7.54 7.38
CA THR A 188 -23.61 -8.62 8.37
C THR A 188 -22.24 -9.19 8.71
N SER A 189 -21.47 -9.61 7.72
CA SER A 189 -20.13 -10.16 7.96
C SER A 189 -19.20 -9.11 8.56
N ALA A 190 -19.29 -7.85 8.11
CA ALA A 190 -18.51 -6.76 8.70
C ALA A 190 -18.82 -6.57 10.19
N ARG A 191 -20.10 -6.64 10.58
CA ARG A 191 -20.52 -6.56 11.97
C ARG A 191 -19.94 -7.70 12.79
N GLU A 192 -20.05 -8.93 12.30
CA GLU A 192 -19.50 -10.11 12.98
C GLU A 192 -17.99 -9.99 13.20
N LEU A 193 -17.26 -9.51 12.19
CA LEU A 193 -15.82 -9.27 12.29
C LEU A 193 -15.49 -8.21 13.34
N PHE A 194 -16.17 -7.05 13.33
CA PHE A 194 -15.92 -6.03 14.34
C PHE A 194 -16.33 -6.45 15.75
N ASP A 195 -17.41 -7.21 15.91
CA ASP A 195 -17.80 -7.79 17.20
C ASP A 195 -16.73 -8.78 17.71
N ALA A 196 -16.17 -9.61 16.81
CA ALA A 196 -15.08 -10.50 17.16
C ALA A 196 -13.84 -9.70 17.60
N ILE A 197 -13.43 -8.68 16.83
CA ILE A 197 -12.29 -7.81 17.16
C ILE A 197 -12.50 -7.14 18.52
N TYR A 198 -13.68 -6.55 18.77
CA TYR A 198 -14.00 -5.89 20.04
C TYR A 198 -13.89 -6.83 21.25
N LYS A 199 -14.27 -8.10 21.08
CA LYS A 199 -14.24 -9.12 22.13
C LYS A 199 -12.85 -9.72 22.37
N THR A 200 -12.00 -9.79 21.34
CA THR A 200 -10.74 -10.55 21.40
C THR A 200 -9.48 -9.69 21.49
N THR A 201 -9.50 -8.47 20.96
CA THR A 201 -8.29 -7.63 20.97
C THR A 201 -7.95 -7.11 22.36
N THR A 202 -6.67 -7.11 22.70
CA THR A 202 -6.14 -6.47 23.92
C THR A 202 -5.67 -5.04 23.67
N ASN A 203 -5.61 -4.60 22.41
CA ASN A 203 -5.20 -3.25 22.05
C ASN A 203 -6.40 -2.29 22.20
N GLU A 204 -6.36 -1.42 23.21
CA GLU A 204 -7.44 -0.49 23.49
C GLU A 204 -7.79 0.43 22.32
N PHE A 205 -6.81 0.87 21.52
CA PHE A 205 -7.08 1.70 20.35
C PHE A 205 -7.92 0.93 19.32
N ILE A 206 -7.56 -0.32 19.03
CA ILE A 206 -8.29 -1.18 18.09
C ILE A 206 -9.67 -1.52 18.64
N LYS A 207 -9.77 -1.77 19.95
CA LYS A 207 -11.05 -2.04 20.62
C LYS A 207 -12.01 -0.87 20.50
N GLN A 208 -11.56 0.36 20.77
CA GLN A 208 -12.38 1.56 20.61
C GLN A 208 -12.74 1.80 19.15
N SER A 209 -11.82 1.55 18.22
CA SER A 209 -12.12 1.62 16.78
C SER A 209 -13.20 0.62 16.38
N ALA A 210 -13.11 -0.65 16.81
CA ALA A 210 -14.13 -1.66 16.53
C ALA A 210 -15.49 -1.28 17.11
N LYS A 211 -15.52 -0.71 18.32
CA LYS A 211 -16.75 -0.19 18.93
C LYS A 211 -17.38 0.94 18.10
N ALA A 212 -16.58 1.86 17.58
CA ALA A 212 -17.06 2.92 16.70
C ALA A 212 -17.65 2.35 15.40
N TRP A 213 -16.95 1.41 14.77
CA TRP A 213 -17.46 0.72 13.58
C TRP A 213 -18.77 -0.03 13.83
N ILE A 214 -18.91 -0.70 14.97
CA ILE A 214 -20.16 -1.35 15.38
C ILE A 214 -21.31 -0.34 15.44
N GLN A 215 -21.08 0.82 16.03
CA GLN A 215 -22.08 1.90 16.13
C GLN A 215 -22.46 2.46 14.76
N GLU A 216 -21.47 2.71 13.89
CA GLU A 216 -21.71 3.16 12.51
C GLU A 216 -22.56 2.14 11.75
N ILE A 217 -22.25 0.85 11.87
CA ILE A 217 -23.01 -0.24 11.24
C ILE A 217 -24.45 -0.28 11.77
N ASP A 218 -24.67 -0.11 13.08
CA ASP A 218 -26.02 -0.03 13.66
C ASP A 218 -26.82 1.15 13.09
N HIS A 219 -26.18 2.32 12.97
CA HIS A 219 -26.81 3.49 12.37
C HIS A 219 -27.13 3.28 10.88
N ILE A 220 -26.27 2.62 10.11
CA ILE A 220 -26.56 2.23 8.71
C ILE A 220 -27.81 1.34 8.67
N GLY A 221 -27.89 0.34 9.56
CA GLY A 221 -29.05 -0.55 9.67
C GLY A 221 -30.35 0.17 10.05
N LEU A 222 -30.27 1.20 10.90
CA LEU A 222 -31.40 2.07 11.20
C LEU A 222 -31.89 2.81 9.95
N ILE A 223 -30.98 3.44 9.19
CA ILE A 223 -31.36 4.14 7.96
C ILE A 223 -31.97 3.17 6.95
N GLN A 224 -31.41 1.97 6.80
CA GLN A 224 -31.98 0.92 5.94
C GLN A 224 -33.43 0.59 6.32
N SER A 225 -33.68 0.46 7.63
CA SER A 225 -35.03 0.18 8.17
C SER A 225 -36.00 1.34 7.90
N LEU A 226 -35.52 2.59 7.95
CA LEU A 226 -36.31 3.77 7.61
C LEU A 226 -36.63 3.87 6.12
N VAL A 227 -35.72 3.48 5.23
CA VAL A 227 -35.97 3.38 3.78
C VAL A 227 -37.10 2.39 3.50
N PHE A 228 -37.08 1.22 4.14
CA PHE A 228 -38.18 0.26 4.02
C PHE A 228 -39.48 0.78 4.65
N GLY A 229 -39.40 1.49 5.77
CA GLY A 229 -40.54 2.18 6.38
C GLY A 229 -41.17 3.22 5.46
N TYR A 230 -40.35 4.02 4.79
CA TYR A 230 -40.78 5.03 3.82
C TYR A 230 -41.59 4.37 2.69
N LYS A 231 -41.11 3.24 2.13
CA LYS A 231 -41.84 2.49 1.10
C LYS A 231 -43.21 2.02 1.57
N ARG A 232 -43.31 1.53 2.82
CA ARG A 232 -44.60 1.10 3.40
C ARG A 232 -45.58 2.25 3.55
N LEU A 233 -45.10 3.46 3.87
CA LEU A 233 -45.94 4.63 4.10
C LEU A 233 -46.36 5.35 2.81
N TYR A 234 -45.45 5.44 1.84
CA TYR A 234 -45.63 6.28 0.65
C TYR A 234 -45.70 5.50 -0.67
N GLY A 235 -45.54 4.18 -0.63
CA GLY A 235 -45.64 3.32 -1.81
C GLY A 235 -44.44 3.39 -2.77
N VAL A 236 -43.45 4.25 -2.52
CA VAL A 236 -42.19 4.39 -3.29
C VAL A 236 -40.99 4.45 -2.36
N TYR A 237 -39.80 4.07 -2.83
CA TYR A 237 -38.58 4.30 -2.05
C TYR A 237 -38.20 5.79 -2.10
N PRO A 238 -37.54 6.31 -1.05
CA PRO A 238 -36.95 7.63 -1.09
C PRO A 238 -35.87 7.69 -2.18
N GLN A 239 -35.74 8.83 -2.85
CA GLN A 239 -34.70 9.05 -3.85
C GLN A 239 -33.35 9.30 -3.18
N THR A 240 -33.37 10.02 -2.06
CA THR A 240 -32.19 10.33 -1.26
C THR A 240 -32.42 10.06 0.22
N ILE A 241 -31.35 9.96 0.99
CA ILE A 241 -31.46 9.86 2.45
C ILE A 241 -32.09 11.13 3.05
N ASP A 242 -31.94 12.29 2.42
CA ASP A 242 -32.53 13.54 2.90
C ASP A 242 -34.07 13.53 2.85
N ASP A 243 -34.68 12.74 1.96
CA ASP A 243 -36.13 12.54 1.94
C ASP A 243 -36.66 12.00 3.28
N LEU A 244 -35.85 11.20 3.98
CA LEU A 244 -36.19 10.69 5.32
C LEU A 244 -36.27 11.83 6.35
N ILE A 245 -35.44 12.86 6.20
CA ILE A 245 -35.46 14.07 7.04
C ILE A 245 -36.64 14.95 6.66
N THR A 246 -36.85 15.20 5.36
CA THR A 246 -37.96 16.04 4.86
C THR A 246 -39.32 15.48 5.29
N ARG A 247 -39.48 14.16 5.29
CA ARG A 247 -40.69 13.48 5.78
C ARG A 247 -40.72 13.27 7.30
N LYS A 248 -39.74 13.79 8.03
CA LYS A 248 -39.61 13.70 9.50
C LYS A 248 -39.59 12.26 10.04
N LEU A 249 -39.11 11.30 9.25
CA LEU A 249 -38.86 9.93 9.71
C LEU A 249 -37.62 9.86 10.61
N ILE A 250 -36.70 10.82 10.45
CA ILE A 250 -35.55 11.03 11.32
C ILE A 250 -35.27 12.53 11.45
N GLY A 251 -34.83 12.96 12.63
CA GLY A 251 -34.53 14.38 12.89
C GLY A 251 -33.23 14.85 12.21
N LYS A 252 -32.19 14.01 12.22
CA LYS A 252 -30.93 14.22 11.51
C LYS A 252 -30.25 12.88 11.24
N ILE A 253 -29.43 12.82 10.19
CA ILE A 253 -28.55 11.67 9.97
C ILE A 253 -27.44 11.65 11.03
N PRO A 254 -27.15 10.50 11.68
CA PRO A 254 -26.06 10.36 12.62
C PRO A 254 -24.72 10.86 12.04
N ASP A 255 -23.95 11.59 12.84
CA ASP A 255 -22.78 12.34 12.37
C ASP A 255 -21.61 11.42 11.96
N ASP A 256 -21.53 10.23 12.56
CA ASP A 256 -20.55 9.18 12.30
C ASP A 256 -20.71 8.57 10.90
N ILE A 257 -21.93 8.41 10.40
CA ILE A 257 -22.18 7.82 9.08
C ILE A 257 -22.18 8.85 7.93
N LYS A 258 -21.98 10.14 8.21
CA LYS A 258 -21.92 11.19 7.17
C LYS A 258 -20.74 11.05 6.22
N SER A 259 -19.70 10.33 6.64
CA SER A 259 -18.52 10.07 5.81
C SER A 259 -18.80 9.08 4.67
N PHE A 260 -19.87 8.29 4.78
CA PHE A 260 -20.31 7.38 3.73
C PHE A 260 -21.19 8.10 2.73
N ARG A 261 -21.00 7.74 1.47
CA ARG A 261 -21.93 8.09 0.40
C ARG A 261 -22.86 6.91 0.21
N PHE A 262 -24.15 7.17 0.30
CA PHE A 262 -25.17 6.14 0.15
C PHE A 262 -25.96 6.35 -1.14
N ILE A 263 -26.20 5.27 -1.84
CA ILE A 263 -27.11 5.19 -2.98
C ILE A 263 -28.23 4.23 -2.60
N ILE A 264 -29.48 4.64 -2.84
CA ILE A 264 -30.65 3.78 -2.60
C ILE A 264 -30.99 3.10 -3.92
N ASN A 265 -30.86 1.77 -3.96
CA ASN A 265 -31.34 1.00 -5.09
C ASN A 265 -32.88 1.13 -5.16
N GLN A 266 -33.39 1.71 -6.23
CA GLN A 266 -34.83 2.01 -6.37
C GLN A 266 -35.69 0.77 -6.65
N GLU A 267 -35.08 -0.36 -7.00
CA GLU A 267 -35.78 -1.63 -7.20
C GLU A 267 -35.90 -2.40 -5.89
N THR A 268 -34.79 -2.51 -5.15
CA THR A 268 -34.71 -3.34 -3.93
C THR A 268 -34.90 -2.56 -2.63
N GLY A 269 -34.65 -1.24 -2.64
CA GLY A 269 -34.60 -0.39 -1.45
C GLY A 269 -33.30 -0.52 -0.64
N MET A 270 -32.32 -1.29 -1.12
CA MET A 270 -31.06 -1.49 -0.42
C MET A 270 -30.16 -0.25 -0.48
N LEU A 271 -29.52 0.06 0.64
CA LEU A 271 -28.45 1.05 0.75
C LEU A 271 -27.14 0.46 0.23
N ILE A 272 -26.53 1.16 -0.72
CA ILE A 272 -25.23 0.83 -1.29
C ILE A 272 -24.24 1.91 -0.86
N ILE A 273 -23.07 1.50 -0.37
CA ILE A 273 -22.00 2.40 0.05
C ILE A 273 -21.03 2.61 -1.13
N GLU A 274 -20.76 3.87 -1.49
CA GLU A 274 -19.84 4.26 -2.59
C GLU A 274 -18.38 4.51 -2.14
#